data_AF-A0A843F8I8-F1
#
_entry.id   AF-A0A843F8I8-F1
#
_cell.length_a   1.000
_cell.length_b   1.000
_cell.length_c   1.000
_cell.angle_alpha   90.00
_cell.angle_beta   90.00
_cell.angle_gamma   90.00
#
_symmetry.space_group_name_H-M   'P 1'
#
loop_
_entity.id
_entity.type
_entity.pdbx_description
1 polymer ?
#
loop_
_entity_poly.entity_id
_entity_poly.type
_entity_poly.pdbx_seq_one_letter_code
_entity_poly.pdbx_strand_id
1 'polypeptide(L)'
;MKKVYFNDDFDVEEATRKINNVMSNWSVYMIDIVGPNWIVYDYEMEMKYLFQFQVDFTNLETRIKLEDLKLNVIHHIEGLKDDTSYRDNLIS
;
A
#
# COMPACT_ATOMS: atom_id res chain seq x y z
N MET A 1 -0.39 -15.62 -4.25
CA MET A 1 0.21 -14.52 -3.45
C MET A 1 1.58 -14.15 -4.00
N LYS A 2 1.81 -12.87 -4.29
CA LYS A 2 3.12 -12.29 -4.64
C LYS A 2 3.59 -11.37 -3.52
N LYS A 3 4.90 -11.35 -3.25
CA LYS A 3 5.52 -10.47 -2.24
C LYS A 3 6.44 -9.46 -2.92
N VAL A 4 6.37 -8.21 -2.47
CA VAL A 4 7.21 -7.12 -2.95
C VAL A 4 7.86 -6.47 -1.73
N TYR A 5 9.18 -6.31 -1.78
CA TYR A 5 9.99 -5.78 -0.69
C TYR A 5 10.55 -4.42 -1.08
N PHE A 6 10.47 -3.48 -0.15
CA PHE A 6 11.07 -2.17 -0.21
C PHE A 6 11.98 -2.02 1.02
N ASN A 7 13.22 -1.60 0.81
CA ASN A 7 14.17 -1.23 1.84
C ASN A 7 13.82 0.16 2.43
N ASP A 8 14.61 0.63 3.39
CA ASP A 8 14.42 1.89 4.13
C ASP A 8 14.67 3.16 3.28
N ASP A 9 15.41 3.03 2.19
CA ASP A 9 15.65 4.11 1.23
C ASP A 9 14.62 4.19 0.09
N PHE A 10 13.50 3.46 0.20
CA PHE A 10 12.54 3.34 -0.89
C PHE A 10 12.04 4.68 -1.42
N ASP A 11 11.90 4.75 -2.74
CA ASP A 11 11.34 5.90 -3.42
C ASP A 11 9.80 5.86 -3.36
N VAL A 12 9.20 6.93 -2.84
CA VAL A 12 7.76 7.03 -2.63
C VAL A 12 7.00 7.03 -3.96
N GLU A 13 7.52 7.69 -5.00
CA GLU A 13 6.86 7.75 -6.31
C GLU A 13 6.89 6.39 -7.01
N GLU A 14 8.01 5.68 -6.95
CA GLU A 14 8.14 4.33 -7.51
C GLU A 14 7.21 3.35 -6.80
N ALA A 15 7.19 3.38 -5.47
CA ALA A 15 6.30 2.56 -4.66
C ALA A 15 4.82 2.86 -4.98
N THR A 16 4.46 4.15 -5.05
CA THR A 16 3.12 4.61 -5.43
C THR A 16 2.72 4.05 -6.79
N ARG A 17 3.57 4.22 -7.81
CA ARG A 17 3.29 3.72 -9.16
C ARG A 17 3.12 2.21 -9.19
N LYS A 18 3.96 1.46 -8.47
CA LYS A 18 3.85 -0.01 -8.37
C LYS A 18 2.53 -0.44 -7.75
N ILE A 19 2.15 0.16 -6.61
CA ILE A 19 0.91 -0.17 -5.90
C ILE A 19 -0.28 0.21 -6.77
N ASN A 20 -0.32 1.43 -7.30
CA ASN A 20 -1.42 1.92 -8.14
C ASN A 20 -1.62 1.04 -9.37
N ASN A 21 -0.54 0.61 -10.03
CA ASN A 21 -0.62 -0.34 -11.15
C ASN A 21 -1.23 -1.69 -10.75
N VAL A 22 -1.00 -2.15 -9.51
CA VAL A 22 -1.66 -3.36 -8.99
C VAL A 22 -3.13 -3.08 -8.73
N MET A 23 -3.46 -1.97 -8.06
CA MET A 23 -4.82 -1.56 -7.70
C MET A 23 -5.71 -1.29 -8.92
N SER A 24 -5.16 -0.77 -10.03
CA SER A 24 -5.90 -0.52 -11.26
C SER A 24 -6.30 -1.78 -12.03
N ASN A 25 -5.90 -2.97 -11.60
CA ASN A 25 -6.38 -4.22 -12.18
C ASN A 25 -7.70 -4.64 -11.52
N TRP A 26 -8.69 -5.02 -12.34
CA TRP A 26 -10.07 -5.35 -11.95
C TRP A 26 -10.23 -6.48 -10.92
N SER A 27 -9.16 -7.13 -10.50
CA SER A 27 -9.16 -8.19 -9.50
C SER A 27 -8.87 -7.69 -8.08
N VAL A 28 -8.82 -6.38 -7.84
CA VAL A 28 -8.54 -5.83 -6.51
C VAL A 28 -9.83 -5.31 -5.87
N TYR A 29 -10.06 -5.72 -4.63
CA TYR A 29 -11.21 -5.29 -3.83
C TYR A 29 -10.80 -4.39 -2.67
N MET A 30 -9.69 -4.71 -2.02
CA MET A 30 -9.29 -4.01 -0.81
C MET A 30 -7.77 -3.99 -0.65
N ILE A 31 -7.24 -2.89 -0.12
CA ILE A 31 -5.91 -2.84 0.49
C ILE A 31 -6.02 -2.66 2.01
N ASP A 32 -5.32 -3.49 2.78
CA ASP A 32 -5.19 -3.37 4.24
C ASP A 32 -3.79 -2.87 4.58
N ILE A 33 -3.70 -1.69 5.18
CA ILE A 33 -2.46 -0.97 5.48
C ILE A 33 -2.15 -1.22 6.96
N VAL A 34 -1.28 -2.18 7.24
CA VAL A 34 -0.96 -2.62 8.62
C VAL A 34 0.51 -2.33 8.94
N GLY A 35 0.78 -1.16 9.49
CA GLY A 35 2.15 -0.69 9.74
C GLY A 35 3.01 -0.79 8.46
N PRO A 36 4.14 -1.51 8.48
CA PRO A 36 5.00 -1.68 7.30
C PRO A 36 4.52 -2.75 6.31
N ASN A 37 3.39 -3.42 6.55
CA ASN A 37 2.90 -4.52 5.72
C ASN A 37 1.55 -4.15 5.10
N TRP A 38 1.51 -3.98 3.78
CA TRP A 38 0.30 -3.61 3.07
C TRP A 38 -0.17 -4.77 2.21
N ILE A 39 -1.42 -5.16 2.38
CA ILE A 39 -1.95 -6.41 1.85
C ILE A 39 -3.07 -6.09 0.87
N VAL A 40 -3.00 -6.64 -0.34
CA VAL A 40 -4.05 -6.49 -1.35
C VAL A 40 -4.86 -7.78 -1.46
N TYR A 41 -6.18 -7.63 -1.36
CA TYR A 41 -7.18 -8.68 -1.48
C TYR A 41 -7.99 -8.53 -2.77
N ASP A 42 -8.43 -9.67 -3.31
CA ASP A 42 -9.47 -9.69 -4.34
C ASP A 42 -10.87 -9.75 -3.73
N TYR A 43 -11.89 -9.84 -4.58
CA TYR A 43 -13.31 -9.92 -4.19
C TYR A 43 -13.66 -11.20 -3.41
N GLU A 44 -12.83 -12.24 -3.48
CA GLU A 44 -12.98 -13.47 -2.69
C GLU A 44 -12.25 -13.39 -1.33
N MET A 45 -11.71 -12.20 -1.00
CA MET A 45 -10.87 -11.96 0.18
C MET A 45 -9.59 -12.80 0.20
N GLU A 46 -9.11 -13.23 -0.97
CA GLU A 46 -7.82 -13.91 -1.09
C GLU A 46 -6.67 -12.90 -1.20
N MET A 47 -5.60 -13.14 -0.45
CA MET A 47 -4.38 -12.33 -0.53
C MET A 47 -3.69 -12.52 -1.88
N LYS A 48 -3.68 -11.47 -2.71
CA LYS A 48 -2.96 -11.45 -3.99
C LYS A 48 -1.57 -10.85 -3.87
N TYR A 49 -1.43 -9.75 -3.14
CA TYR A 49 -0.15 -9.06 -2.95
C TYR A 49 0.13 -8.74 -1.48
N LEU A 50 1.40 -8.78 -1.12
CA LEU A 50 1.94 -8.26 0.13
C LEU A 50 3.11 -7.33 -0.21
N PHE A 51 2.97 -6.06 0.11
CA PHE A 51 4.04 -5.06 0.07
C PHE A 51 4.62 -4.92 1.48
N GLN A 52 5.94 -5.13 1.62
CA GLN A 52 6.64 -5.01 2.89
C GLN A 52 7.68 -3.90 2.80
N PHE A 53 7.58 -2.93 3.70
CA PHE A 53 8.48 -1.79 3.79
C PHE A 53 9.40 -1.96 4.99
N GLN A 54 10.71 -1.90 4.78
CA GLN A 54 11.66 -1.86 5.88
C GLN A 54 11.64 -0.44 6.47
N VAL A 55 10.78 -0.23 7.46
CA VAL A 55 10.61 1.07 8.11
C VAL A 55 11.11 0.98 9.54
N ASP A 56 12.08 1.83 9.85
CA ASP A 56 12.42 2.16 11.23
C ASP A 56 11.45 3.24 11.73
N PHE A 57 10.53 2.88 12.63
CA PHE A 57 9.58 3.82 13.23
C PHE A 57 10.22 4.74 14.29
N THR A 58 11.52 4.62 14.56
CA THR A 58 12.25 5.64 15.33
C THR A 58 12.83 6.72 14.42
N ASN A 59 13.00 6.43 13.13
CA ASN A 59 13.45 7.38 12.14
C ASN A 59 12.26 8.18 11.57
N LEU A 60 12.33 9.50 11.75
CA LEU A 60 11.28 10.42 11.29
C LEU A 60 11.12 10.42 9.77
N GLU A 61 12.22 10.31 9.02
CA GLU A 61 12.18 10.36 7.56
C GLU A 61 11.42 9.17 6.97
N THR A 62 11.72 7.96 7.42
CA THR A 62 11.07 6.73 6.94
C THR A 62 9.59 6.68 7.33
N ARG A 63 9.21 7.28 8.46
CA ARG A 63 7.80 7.46 8.83
C ARG A 63 7.07 8.41 7.90
N ILE A 64 7.66 9.57 7.63
CA ILE A 64 7.08 10.56 6.70
C ILE A 64 6.91 9.93 5.31
N LYS A 65 7.91 9.20 4.80
CA LYS A 65 7.81 8.49 3.52
C LYS A 65 6.64 7.50 3.49
N LEU A 66 6.41 6.76 4.57
CA LEU A 66 5.31 5.79 4.64
C LEU A 66 3.94 6.47 4.71
N GLU A 67 3.82 7.58 5.44
CA GLU A 67 2.61 8.41 5.48
C GLU A 67 2.30 9.06 4.11
N ASP A 68 3.32 9.61 3.43
CA ASP A 68 3.17 10.20 2.10
C ASP A 68 2.72 9.14 1.08
N LEU A 69 3.34 7.96 1.13
CA LEU A 69 2.92 6.82 0.30
C LEU A 69 1.46 6.44 0.57
N LYS A 70 1.04 6.46 1.85
CA LYS A 70 -0.33 6.10 2.24
C LYS A 70 -1.32 7.07 1.62
N LEU A 71 -1.07 8.37 1.75
CA LEU A 71 -1.91 9.42 1.19
C LEU A 71 -2.03 9.27 -0.34
N ASN A 72 -0.92 9.00 -1.03
CA ASN A 72 -0.94 8.79 -2.48
C ASN A 72 -1.80 7.59 -2.90
N VAL A 73 -1.71 6.48 -2.17
CA VAL A 73 -2.49 5.27 -2.46
C VAL A 73 -3.97 5.46 -2.14
N ILE A 74 -4.31 6.10 -1.02
CA ILE A 74 -5.70 6.43 -0.68
C ILE A 74 -6.33 7.31 -1.76
N HIS A 75 -5.65 8.39 -2.17
CA HIS A 75 -6.14 9.27 -3.22
C HIS A 75 -6.34 8.53 -4.56
N HIS A 76 -5.47 7.56 -4.89
CA HIS A 76 -5.64 6.74 -6.09
C HIS A 76 -6.91 5.89 -6.00
N ILE A 77 -7.14 5.22 -4.87
CA ILE A 77 -8.34 4.39 -4.64
C ILE A 77 -9.61 5.23 -4.74
N GLU A 78 -9.64 6.38 -4.08
CA GLU A 78 -10.77 7.33 -4.17
C GLU A 78 -11.01 7.83 -5.62
N GLY A 79 -9.97 7.80 -6.46
CA GLY A 79 -10.04 8.14 -7.88
C GLY A 79 -10.50 7.01 -8.82
N LEU A 80 -10.46 5.73 -8.41
CA LEU A 80 -10.77 4.59 -9.28
C LEU A 80 -12.26 4.50 -9.67
N LYS A 81 -13.15 5.17 -8.92
CA LYS A 81 -14.62 5.16 -9.14
C LYS A 81 -15.21 3.74 -9.23
N ASP A 82 -14.61 2.77 -8.58
CA ASP A 82 -15.06 1.39 -8.47
C ASP A 82 -15.30 1.01 -6.99
N ASP A 83 -15.56 -0.27 -6.71
CA ASP A 83 -15.80 -0.79 -5.37
C ASP A 83 -14.51 -1.04 -4.57
N THR A 84 -13.36 -0.58 -5.06
CA THR A 84 -12.07 -0.74 -4.36
C THR A 84 -12.07 0.06 -3.06
N SER A 85 -11.67 -0.57 -1.97
CA SER A 85 -11.64 0.02 -0.64
C SER A 85 -10.27 -0.04 0.03
N TYR A 86 -10.09 0.68 1.13
CA TYR A 86 -8.90 0.59 1.97
C TYR A 86 -9.26 0.47 3.45
N ARG A 87 -8.36 -0.16 4.21
CA ARG A 87 -8.37 -0.16 5.68
C ARG A 87 -7.05 0.43 6.16
N ASP A 88 -7.12 1.53 6.90
CA ASP A 88 -5.96 2.18 7.50
C ASP A 88 -5.78 1.71 8.96
N ASN A 89 -4.76 0.89 9.19
CA ASN A 89 -4.27 0.49 10.51
C ASN A 89 -2.79 0.86 10.66
N LEU A 90 -2.37 1.98 10.07
CA LEU A 90 -1.03 2.51 10.25
C LEU A 90 -0.92 3.08 11.67
N ILE A 91 -0.55 2.23 12.63
CA ILE A 91 -0.32 2.64 14.02
C ILE A 91 0.91 3.54 14.04
N SER A 92 0.72 4.78 14.48
CA SER A 92 1.70 5.87 14.53
C SER A 92 2.76 5.72 15.62
#